data_AF-A0A7L0YHG2-F1
#
_entry.id   AF-A0A7L0YHG2-F1
#
_cell.length_a   1.000
_cell.length_b   1.000
_cell.length_c   1.000
_cell.angle_alpha   90.00
_cell.angle_beta   90.00
_cell.angle_gamma   90.00
#
_symmetry.space_group_name_H-M   'P 1'
#
loop_
_entity.id
_entity.type
_entity.pdbx_description
1 polymer ?
#
loop_
_entity_poly.entity_id
_entity_poly.type
_entity_poly.pdbx_seq_one_letter_code
_entity_poly.pdbx_strand_id
1 'polypeptide(L)'
;MGVCTVPAEEENPSFWYKQAAAAIDASLKLQPRIQEAKNLIIFLGDGFGIPTITATRILKGQQQGKLGPETPLALDAFPYVALSKTYNVDRQVPDSAGTATAYLCGVKGNYKTIGVSAAARFAECSTTAGNEVISVLERARKAGGRIDHGHHSGAAHKALTEAVEFDRAIERAGTMTDEAETLTVVTADHSHVFAFGGYTLRGSSIFGLAPTTATDGKNYTSILYGNGPGYPGPDRPNVDPDTAMQFEYLPQAAVPLESETHGGEDVAILAKGPMAHLFHGVQEQTYVAHAMAYAACIEPYTDCRQRGSAPGIRATPLALLLPALLLPLF
;
A
#
# COMPACT_ATOMS: atom_id res chain seq x y z
N MET A 1 -9.33 33.59 -0.79
CA MET A 1 -8.55 32.83 0.22
C MET A 1 -9.54 31.98 0.98
N GLY A 2 -9.38 30.65 0.96
CA GLY A 2 -10.21 29.76 1.78
C GLY A 2 -9.95 30.00 3.27
N VAL A 3 -10.96 29.76 4.11
CA VAL A 3 -10.80 29.83 5.58
C VAL A 3 -10.33 28.46 6.05
N CYS A 4 -9.29 28.43 6.89
CA CYS A 4 -8.85 27.20 7.53
C CYS A 4 -10.01 26.65 8.38
N THR A 5 -10.51 25.46 8.06
CA THR A 5 -11.57 24.84 8.85
C THR A 5 -10.91 24.00 9.94
N VAL A 6 -11.00 24.46 11.18
CA VAL A 6 -10.61 23.70 12.37
C VAL A 6 -11.88 23.14 13.00
N PRO A 7 -12.07 21.81 13.06
CA PRO A 7 -13.20 21.22 13.78
C PRO A 7 -13.15 21.61 15.26
N ALA A 8 -14.27 22.07 15.81
CA ALA A 8 -14.34 22.53 17.20
C ALA A 8 -13.96 21.43 18.20
N GLU A 9 -14.21 20.16 17.86
CA GLU A 9 -13.79 19.00 18.65
C GLU A 9 -12.27 18.81 18.66
N GLU A 10 -11.58 19.10 17.54
CA GLU A 10 -10.12 18.96 17.39
C GLU A 10 -9.35 20.08 18.10
N GLU A 11 -10.00 21.20 18.43
CA GLU A 11 -9.42 22.26 19.26
C GLU A 11 -9.18 21.82 20.71
N ASN A 12 -9.95 20.83 21.19
CA ASN A 12 -9.87 20.35 22.56
C ASN A 12 -8.81 19.22 22.68
N PRO A 13 -7.75 19.38 23.50
CA PRO A 13 -6.73 18.33 23.67
C PRO A 13 -7.28 16.95 24.06
N SER A 14 -8.42 16.91 24.76
CA SER A 14 -9.07 15.66 25.16
C SER A 14 -9.55 14.81 23.98
N PHE A 15 -9.84 15.40 22.81
CA PHE A 15 -10.15 14.65 21.59
C PHE A 15 -8.96 13.77 21.20
N TRP A 16 -7.78 14.37 21.10
CA TRP A 16 -6.54 13.69 20.73
C TRP A 16 -6.12 12.65 21.79
N TYR A 17 -6.25 12.97 23.08
CA TYR A 17 -5.95 12.00 24.15
C TYR A 17 -6.86 10.76 24.10
N LYS A 18 -8.16 10.95 23.87
CA LYS A 18 -9.11 9.84 23.75
C LYS A 18 -8.83 9.00 22.50
N GLN A 19 -8.55 9.64 21.37
CA GLN A 19 -8.19 8.95 20.14
C GLN A 19 -6.93 8.09 20.32
N ALA A 20 -5.87 8.66 20.90
CA ALA A 20 -4.62 7.94 21.16
C ALA A 20 -4.79 6.79 22.16
N ALA A 21 -5.52 7.01 23.26
CA ALA A 21 -5.80 5.96 24.24
C ALA A 21 -6.58 4.79 23.60
N ALA A 22 -7.59 5.08 22.78
CA ALA A 22 -8.34 4.04 22.07
C ALA A 22 -7.46 3.27 21.07
N ALA A 23 -6.54 3.95 20.38
CA ALA A 23 -5.58 3.30 19.48
C ALA A 23 -4.61 2.37 20.24
N ILE A 24 -4.08 2.81 21.40
CA ILE A 24 -3.22 1.98 22.26
C ILE A 24 -3.99 0.76 22.76
N ASP A 25 -5.23 0.94 23.23
CA ASP A 25 -6.07 -0.17 23.68
C ASP A 25 -6.37 -1.17 22.55
N ALA A 26 -6.55 -0.69 21.32
CA ALA A 26 -6.70 -1.54 20.15
C ALA A 26 -5.42 -2.33 19.86
N SER A 27 -4.24 -1.69 19.93
CA SER A 27 -2.95 -2.36 19.76
C SER A 27 -2.69 -3.44 20.82
N LEU A 28 -3.04 -3.19 22.08
CA LEU A 28 -2.90 -4.18 23.17
C LEU A 28 -3.80 -5.41 23.00
N LYS A 29 -4.95 -5.24 22.32
CA LYS A 29 -5.89 -6.33 22.01
C LYS A 29 -5.49 -7.12 20.77
N LEU A 30 -4.56 -6.62 19.95
CA LEU A 30 -4.13 -7.30 18.74
C LEU A 30 -3.39 -8.60 19.09
N GLN A 31 -3.88 -9.72 18.58
CA GLN A 31 -3.29 -11.03 18.81
C GLN A 31 -2.93 -11.68 17.47
N PRO A 32 -1.72 -12.24 17.33
CA PRO A 32 -1.34 -13.05 16.18
C PRO A 32 -2.31 -14.22 15.95
N ARG A 33 -2.91 -14.28 14.76
CA ARG A 33 -3.67 -15.45 14.29
C ARG A 33 -2.68 -16.46 13.71
N ILE A 34 -2.11 -17.33 14.55
CA ILE A 34 -1.14 -18.36 14.15
C ILE A 34 -1.91 -19.61 13.69
N GLN A 35 -2.52 -19.52 12.52
CA GLN A 35 -3.23 -20.63 11.88
C GLN A 35 -3.16 -20.51 10.35
N GLU A 36 -3.52 -21.58 9.64
CA GLU A 36 -3.55 -21.63 8.19
C GLU A 36 -4.63 -20.70 7.64
N ALA A 37 -4.27 -19.92 6.63
CA ALA A 37 -5.22 -19.17 5.82
C ALA A 37 -5.83 -20.11 4.78
N LYS A 38 -7.14 -20.33 4.86
CA LYS A 38 -7.87 -21.09 3.83
C LYS A 38 -7.97 -20.30 2.53
N ASN A 39 -8.08 -18.97 2.65
CA ASN A 39 -8.21 -18.06 1.51
C ASN A 39 -7.05 -17.07 1.52
N LEU A 40 -6.48 -16.82 0.34
CA LEU A 40 -5.49 -15.78 0.11
C LEU A 40 -6.07 -14.73 -0.84
N ILE A 41 -6.00 -13.46 -0.45
CA ILE A 41 -6.38 -12.34 -1.30
C ILE A 41 -5.23 -11.33 -1.31
N ILE A 42 -4.78 -10.97 -2.51
CA ILE A 42 -3.87 -9.85 -2.73
C ILE A 42 -4.60 -8.76 -3.53
N PHE A 43 -4.67 -7.57 -2.96
CA PHE A 43 -5.04 -6.34 -3.64
C PHE A 43 -3.79 -5.62 -4.06
N LEU A 44 -3.64 -5.42 -5.36
CA LEU A 44 -2.52 -4.69 -5.93
C LEU A 44 -2.98 -3.38 -6.54
N GLY A 45 -2.57 -2.27 -5.94
CA GLY A 45 -2.71 -0.96 -6.55
C GLY A 45 -1.48 -0.65 -7.40
N ASP A 46 -1.58 -0.85 -8.71
CA ASP A 46 -0.51 -0.55 -9.68
C ASP A 46 -0.14 0.95 -9.59
N GLY A 47 1.09 1.28 -9.21
CA GLY A 47 1.53 2.66 -8.95
C GLY A 47 1.00 3.31 -7.65
N PHE A 48 0.41 2.54 -6.72
CA PHE A 48 -0.28 3.07 -5.53
C PHE A 48 0.66 3.32 -4.34
N GLY A 49 1.67 4.18 -4.52
CA GLY A 49 2.64 4.55 -3.49
C GLY A 49 2.07 5.35 -2.31
N ILE A 50 2.89 5.63 -1.29
CA ILE A 50 2.48 6.34 -0.06
C ILE A 50 1.86 7.72 -0.34
N PRO A 51 2.41 8.56 -1.24
CA PRO A 51 1.79 9.84 -1.57
C PRO A 51 0.38 9.65 -2.16
N THR A 52 0.21 8.66 -3.05
CA THR A 52 -1.08 8.33 -3.67
C THR A 52 -2.08 7.81 -2.64
N ILE A 53 -1.68 6.92 -1.71
CA ILE A 53 -2.54 6.47 -0.60
C ILE A 53 -3.10 7.66 0.17
N THR A 54 -2.25 8.62 0.51
CA THR A 54 -2.66 9.77 1.34
C THR A 54 -3.54 10.75 0.57
N ALA A 55 -3.23 11.03 -0.69
CA ALA A 55 -4.08 11.86 -1.54
C ALA A 55 -5.46 11.21 -1.78
N THR A 56 -5.50 9.88 -1.95
CA THR A 56 -6.75 9.10 -2.04
C THR A 56 -7.57 9.17 -0.76
N ARG A 57 -6.93 9.10 0.42
CA ARG A 57 -7.60 9.29 1.72
C ARG A 57 -8.31 10.62 1.80
N ILE A 58 -7.59 11.70 1.46
CA ILE A 58 -8.15 13.06 1.44
C ILE A 58 -9.34 13.13 0.48
N LEU A 59 -9.17 12.63 -0.75
CA LEU A 59 -10.23 12.63 -1.76
C LEU A 59 -11.47 11.83 -1.32
N LYS A 60 -11.29 10.59 -0.86
CA LYS A 60 -12.39 9.73 -0.43
C LYS A 60 -13.17 10.35 0.74
N GLY A 61 -12.46 10.91 1.73
CA GLY A 61 -13.10 11.62 2.83
C GLY A 61 -13.91 12.83 2.37
N GLN A 62 -13.35 13.64 1.44
CA GLN A 62 -14.06 14.79 0.87
C GLN A 62 -15.30 14.39 0.06
N GLN A 63 -15.23 13.30 -0.70
CA GLN A 63 -16.40 12.73 -1.40
C GLN A 63 -17.51 12.27 -0.44
N GLN A 64 -17.17 11.99 0.82
CA GLN A 64 -18.12 11.63 1.89
C GLN A 64 -18.58 12.84 2.71
N GLY A 65 -18.24 14.07 2.29
CA GLY A 65 -18.58 15.30 3.01
C GLY A 65 -17.76 15.52 4.29
N LYS A 66 -16.60 14.86 4.42
CA LYS A 66 -15.63 15.06 5.50
C LYS A 66 -14.51 16.01 5.07
N LEU A 67 -13.61 16.37 5.98
CA LEU A 67 -12.50 17.28 5.65
C LEU A 67 -11.39 16.57 4.87
N GLY A 68 -11.31 15.24 4.99
CA GLY A 68 -10.46 14.40 4.17
C GLY A 68 -9.51 13.55 5.02
N PRO A 69 -8.37 14.11 5.47
CA PRO A 69 -7.24 13.32 5.97
C PRO A 69 -7.55 12.52 7.25
N GLU A 70 -8.54 12.92 8.04
CA GLU A 70 -8.98 12.19 9.23
C GLU A 70 -9.85 10.97 8.95
N THR A 71 -10.38 10.86 7.74
CA THR A 71 -11.32 9.78 7.37
C THR A 71 -10.52 8.59 6.86
N PRO A 72 -10.51 7.44 7.57
CA PRO A 72 -9.71 6.29 7.16
C PRO A 72 -10.22 5.69 5.85
N LEU A 73 -9.29 5.24 5.02
CA LEU A 73 -9.54 4.29 3.94
C LEU A 73 -9.86 2.91 4.53
N ALA A 74 -10.45 2.02 3.73
CA ALA A 74 -10.69 0.64 4.16
C ALA A 74 -9.38 -0.10 4.45
N LEU A 75 -8.33 0.19 3.67
CA LEU A 75 -6.98 -0.34 3.92
C LEU A 75 -6.36 0.19 5.23
N ASP A 76 -6.73 1.38 5.72
CA ASP A 76 -6.15 1.96 6.95
C ASP A 76 -6.55 1.20 8.21
N ALA A 77 -7.62 0.40 8.13
CA ALA A 77 -8.07 -0.47 9.22
C ALA A 77 -7.25 -1.76 9.35
N PHE A 78 -6.31 -2.03 8.43
CA PHE A 78 -5.48 -3.23 8.47
C PHE A 78 -4.46 -3.12 9.61
N PRO A 79 -4.37 -4.11 10.52
CA PRO A 79 -3.63 -3.97 11.76
C PRO A 79 -2.11 -4.14 11.63
N TYR A 80 -1.61 -4.66 10.50
CA TYR A 80 -0.19 -4.90 10.27
C TYR A 80 0.28 -4.14 9.04
N VAL A 81 1.37 -3.40 9.20
CA VAL A 81 1.98 -2.57 8.15
C VAL A 81 3.47 -2.86 8.05
N ALA A 82 3.97 -2.94 6.82
CA ALA A 82 5.38 -3.00 6.49
C ALA A 82 5.70 -2.09 5.30
N LEU A 83 6.99 -1.84 5.06
CA LEU A 83 7.48 -1.24 3.83
C LEU A 83 8.07 -2.31 2.90
N SER A 84 7.87 -2.14 1.60
CA SER A 84 8.32 -3.04 0.54
C SER A 84 9.33 -2.34 -0.36
N LYS A 85 10.57 -2.84 -0.40
CA LYS A 85 11.62 -2.36 -1.30
C LYS A 85 11.41 -2.86 -2.73
N THR A 86 11.06 -1.97 -3.64
CA THR A 86 10.49 -2.29 -4.97
C THR A 86 11.52 -2.46 -6.09
N TYR A 87 12.79 -2.08 -5.87
CA TYR A 87 13.84 -2.15 -6.89
C TYR A 87 13.86 -3.50 -7.64
N ASN A 88 13.99 -3.45 -8.97
CA ASN A 88 14.31 -4.64 -9.78
C ASN A 88 15.81 -4.93 -9.67
N VAL A 89 16.23 -6.14 -10.02
CA VAL A 89 17.65 -6.54 -9.90
C VAL A 89 18.59 -5.59 -10.66
N ASP A 90 18.16 -5.10 -11.83
CA ASP A 90 18.94 -4.24 -12.72
C ASP A 90 18.55 -2.75 -12.66
N ARG A 91 17.50 -2.37 -11.90
CA ARG A 91 17.03 -0.97 -11.80
C ARG A 91 16.49 -0.61 -10.42
N GLN A 92 16.93 0.54 -9.91
CA GLN A 92 16.47 1.10 -8.64
C GLN A 92 15.02 1.61 -8.72
N VAL A 93 14.62 2.16 -9.87
CA VAL A 93 13.23 2.45 -10.21
C VAL A 93 12.72 1.30 -11.08
N PRO A 94 11.76 0.49 -10.60
CA PRO A 94 11.34 -0.73 -11.27
C PRO A 94 10.29 -0.50 -12.36
N ASP A 95 9.89 -1.55 -13.07
CA ASP A 95 8.59 -1.63 -13.74
C ASP A 95 7.65 -2.66 -13.12
N SER A 96 6.39 -2.64 -13.56
CA SER A 96 5.35 -3.58 -13.12
C SER A 96 5.70 -5.05 -13.45
N ALA A 97 6.51 -5.32 -14.49
CA ALA A 97 6.87 -6.69 -14.86
C ALA A 97 7.85 -7.34 -13.88
N GLY A 98 8.97 -6.66 -13.59
CA GLY A 98 9.97 -7.17 -12.66
C GLY A 98 9.45 -7.26 -11.23
N THR A 99 8.57 -6.33 -10.83
CA THR A 99 7.90 -6.31 -9.53
C THR A 99 6.84 -7.40 -9.43
N ALA A 100 6.05 -7.65 -10.48
CA ALA A 100 5.11 -8.77 -10.54
C ALA A 100 5.78 -10.11 -10.25
N THR A 101 6.96 -10.33 -10.83
CA THR A 101 7.75 -11.53 -10.55
C THR A 101 8.15 -11.60 -9.07
N ALA A 102 8.42 -10.46 -8.42
CA ALA A 102 8.73 -10.42 -7.00
C ALA A 102 7.53 -10.78 -6.11
N TYR A 103 6.43 -10.03 -6.16
CA TYR A 103 5.32 -10.23 -5.21
C TYR A 103 4.38 -11.41 -5.55
N LEU A 104 4.45 -11.98 -6.76
CA LEU A 104 3.69 -13.19 -7.12
C LEU A 104 4.52 -14.47 -7.08
N CYS A 105 5.82 -14.41 -7.38
CA CYS A 105 6.67 -15.61 -7.49
C CYS A 105 7.75 -15.70 -6.41
N GLY A 106 7.94 -14.66 -5.58
CA GLY A 106 8.95 -14.65 -4.52
C GLY A 106 10.38 -14.44 -5.02
N VAL A 107 10.58 -14.05 -6.27
CA VAL A 107 11.91 -13.84 -6.86
C VAL A 107 11.95 -12.51 -7.59
N LYS A 108 12.98 -11.68 -7.36
CA LYS A 108 13.11 -10.42 -8.12
C LYS A 108 13.47 -10.70 -9.59
N GLY A 109 12.76 -10.05 -10.50
CA GLY A 109 13.03 -10.06 -11.93
C GLY A 109 13.93 -8.89 -12.39
N ASN A 110 14.30 -8.93 -13.67
CA ASN A 110 14.85 -7.78 -14.37
C ASN A 110 13.70 -6.92 -14.93
N TYR A 111 13.99 -5.66 -15.22
CA TYR A 111 13.07 -4.73 -15.87
C TYR A 111 12.46 -5.34 -17.14
N LYS A 112 11.14 -5.25 -17.29
CA LYS A 112 10.33 -5.76 -18.43
C LYS A 112 10.27 -7.27 -18.61
N THR A 113 10.65 -8.06 -17.60
CA THR A 113 10.52 -9.53 -17.66
C THR A 113 9.48 -10.03 -16.65
N ILE A 114 8.55 -10.88 -17.10
CA ILE A 114 7.47 -11.43 -16.26
C ILE A 114 7.66 -12.94 -16.13
N GLY A 115 7.64 -13.46 -14.90
CA GLY A 115 7.61 -14.91 -14.64
C GLY A 115 8.90 -15.66 -15.02
N VAL A 116 10.00 -14.93 -15.22
CA VAL A 116 11.33 -15.48 -15.50
C VAL A 116 12.31 -14.87 -14.51
N SER A 117 13.26 -15.68 -14.03
CA SER A 117 14.28 -15.18 -13.10
C SER A 117 15.22 -14.18 -13.79
N ALA A 118 16.02 -13.46 -13.00
CA ALA A 118 17.03 -12.50 -13.48
C ALA A 118 18.13 -13.10 -14.39
N ALA A 119 18.03 -14.38 -14.78
CA ALA A 119 18.81 -14.99 -15.86
C ALA A 119 18.34 -14.56 -17.27
N ALA A 120 17.08 -14.14 -17.45
CA ALA A 120 16.59 -13.60 -18.72
C ALA A 120 17.14 -12.19 -18.99
N ARG A 121 17.37 -11.81 -20.26
CA ARG A 121 18.01 -10.55 -20.65
C ARG A 121 17.10 -9.67 -21.50
N PHE A 122 16.96 -8.40 -21.09
CA PHE A 122 16.25 -7.37 -21.84
C PHE A 122 16.91 -7.15 -23.22
N ALA A 123 16.11 -7.17 -24.30
CA ALA A 123 16.51 -7.07 -25.71
C ALA A 123 17.12 -8.33 -26.39
N GLU A 124 17.16 -9.48 -25.73
CA GLU A 124 17.50 -10.78 -26.36
C GLU A 124 16.22 -11.57 -26.70
N CYS A 125 15.50 -11.16 -27.74
CA CYS A 125 14.22 -11.76 -28.14
C CYS A 125 14.28 -13.29 -28.41
N SER A 126 15.48 -13.85 -28.67
CA SER A 126 15.70 -15.29 -28.83
C SER A 126 15.33 -16.11 -27.59
N THR A 127 15.25 -15.48 -26.41
CA THR A 127 14.80 -16.14 -25.17
C THR A 127 13.29 -16.00 -24.93
N THR A 128 12.55 -15.31 -25.80
CA THR A 128 11.13 -14.95 -25.59
C THR A 128 10.16 -15.81 -26.40
N ALA A 129 10.52 -16.14 -27.65
CA ALA A 129 9.65 -16.86 -28.58
C ALA A 129 9.24 -18.25 -28.05
N GLY A 130 7.94 -18.47 -27.86
CA GLY A 130 7.35 -19.74 -27.43
C GLY A 130 7.13 -19.88 -25.92
N ASN A 131 7.39 -18.82 -25.14
CA ASN A 131 7.22 -18.81 -23.68
C ASN A 131 6.30 -17.67 -23.20
N GLU A 132 5.56 -17.01 -24.11
CA GLU A 132 4.72 -15.87 -23.78
C GLU A 132 3.42 -16.31 -23.07
N VAL A 133 3.20 -15.79 -21.85
CA VAL A 133 1.93 -15.93 -21.13
C VAL A 133 1.41 -14.56 -20.70
N ILE A 134 0.18 -14.23 -21.11
CA ILE A 134 -0.55 -13.09 -20.55
C ILE A 134 -1.00 -13.50 -19.15
N SER A 135 -0.25 -13.07 -18.14
CA SER A 135 -0.53 -13.39 -16.74
C SER A 135 -1.93 -12.88 -16.34
N VAL A 136 -2.53 -13.53 -15.34
CA VAL A 136 -3.80 -13.05 -14.73
C VAL A 136 -3.66 -11.61 -14.24
N LEU A 137 -2.45 -11.23 -13.83
CA LEU A 137 -2.12 -9.88 -13.44
C LEU A 137 -2.15 -8.90 -14.61
N GLU A 138 -1.59 -9.23 -15.78
CA GLU A 138 -1.70 -8.37 -16.96
C GLU A 138 -3.16 -8.17 -17.39
N ARG A 139 -4.00 -9.20 -17.19
CA ARG A 139 -5.45 -9.09 -17.40
C ARG A 139 -6.12 -8.21 -16.34
N ALA A 140 -5.74 -8.33 -15.07
CA ALA A 140 -6.24 -7.51 -13.98
C ALA A 140 -5.81 -6.03 -14.13
N ARG A 141 -4.55 -5.78 -14.54
CA ARG A 141 -4.03 -4.46 -14.88
C ARG A 141 -4.85 -3.82 -15.99
N LYS A 142 -5.11 -4.56 -17.09
CA LYS A 142 -6.00 -4.10 -18.17
C LYS A 142 -7.44 -3.86 -17.73
N ALA A 143 -7.92 -4.59 -16.72
CA ALA A 143 -9.30 -4.51 -16.24
C ALA A 143 -9.52 -3.49 -15.11
N GLY A 144 -8.49 -3.04 -14.38
CA GLY A 144 -8.65 -2.13 -13.24
C GLY A 144 -7.37 -1.58 -12.59
N GLY A 145 -6.17 -1.88 -13.11
CA GLY A 145 -4.91 -1.26 -12.66
C GLY A 145 -4.66 0.05 -13.40
N ARG A 146 -5.51 1.07 -13.19
CA ARG A 146 -5.42 2.35 -13.92
C ARG A 146 -4.98 3.53 -13.07
N ILE A 147 -4.63 3.28 -11.80
CA ILE A 147 -3.96 4.26 -10.94
C ILE A 147 -2.65 4.68 -11.62
N ASP A 148 -1.79 3.71 -11.95
CA ASP A 148 -0.56 3.87 -12.73
C ASP A 148 -0.77 4.64 -14.05
N HIS A 149 -1.72 4.20 -14.90
CA HIS A 149 -2.01 4.89 -16.17
C HIS A 149 -2.43 6.37 -15.97
N GLY A 150 -3.17 6.65 -14.90
CA GLY A 150 -3.54 8.02 -14.51
C GLY A 150 -2.30 8.86 -14.19
N HIS A 151 -1.37 8.31 -13.41
CA HIS A 151 -0.11 8.97 -13.07
C HIS A 151 0.79 9.15 -14.29
N HIS A 152 1.00 8.11 -15.10
CA HIS A 152 1.75 8.17 -16.35
C HIS A 152 1.25 9.26 -17.30
N SER A 153 -0.07 9.42 -17.41
CA SER A 153 -0.69 10.48 -18.21
C SER A 153 -0.54 11.88 -17.60
N GLY A 154 0.08 12.02 -16.43
CA GLY A 154 0.12 13.24 -15.62
C GLY A 154 -1.25 13.64 -15.09
N ALA A 155 -2.25 12.76 -15.09
CA ALA A 155 -3.65 13.09 -14.81
C ALA A 155 -4.05 12.62 -13.40
N ALA A 156 -3.65 13.37 -12.38
CA ALA A 156 -3.86 13.00 -10.97
C ALA A 156 -5.33 12.77 -10.61
N HIS A 157 -6.27 13.49 -11.24
CA HIS A 157 -7.70 13.30 -11.02
C HIS A 157 -8.16 11.88 -11.38
N LYS A 158 -7.64 11.34 -12.50
CA LYS A 158 -7.91 9.96 -12.95
C LYS A 158 -7.29 8.96 -11.99
N ALA A 159 -6.00 9.13 -11.67
CA ALA A 159 -5.28 8.23 -10.78
C ALA A 159 -5.96 8.09 -9.41
N LEU A 160 -6.32 9.22 -8.78
CA LEU A 160 -6.94 9.21 -7.46
C LEU A 160 -8.39 8.70 -7.49
N THR A 161 -9.13 8.91 -8.58
CA THR A 161 -10.49 8.35 -8.71
C THR A 161 -10.44 6.82 -8.82
N GLU A 162 -9.52 6.27 -9.61
CA GLU A 162 -9.29 4.82 -9.68
C GLU A 162 -8.84 4.26 -8.32
N ALA A 163 -8.01 5.00 -7.58
CA ALA A 163 -7.57 4.60 -6.26
C ALA A 163 -8.70 4.59 -5.21
N VAL A 164 -9.69 5.49 -5.33
CA VAL A 164 -10.91 5.45 -4.51
C VAL A 164 -11.71 4.18 -4.80
N GLU A 165 -11.88 3.80 -6.07
CA GLU A 165 -12.57 2.57 -6.45
C GLU A 165 -11.81 1.32 -6.01
N PHE A 166 -10.48 1.34 -6.07
CA PHE A 166 -9.62 0.29 -5.52
C PHE A 166 -9.86 0.09 -4.02
N ASP A 167 -9.91 1.16 -3.23
CA ASP A 167 -10.22 1.07 -1.79
C ASP A 167 -11.66 0.61 -1.52
N ARG A 168 -12.64 0.98 -2.36
CA ARG A 168 -14.01 0.45 -2.28
C ARG A 168 -14.06 -1.05 -2.59
N ALA A 169 -13.21 -1.55 -3.50
CA ALA A 169 -13.11 -2.99 -3.77
C ALA A 169 -12.52 -3.76 -2.57
N ILE A 170 -11.51 -3.19 -1.90
CA ILE A 170 -10.94 -3.72 -0.65
C ILE A 170 -12.02 -3.81 0.43
N GLU A 171 -12.76 -2.72 0.63
CA GLU A 171 -13.90 -2.65 1.56
C GLU A 171 -14.92 -3.74 1.25
N ARG A 172 -15.33 -3.85 -0.01
CA ARG A 172 -16.33 -4.81 -0.46
C ARG A 172 -15.89 -6.25 -0.20
N ALA A 173 -14.67 -6.61 -0.54
CA ALA A 173 -14.15 -7.96 -0.28
C ALA A 173 -14.11 -8.29 1.21
N GLY A 174 -13.76 -7.30 2.06
CA GLY A 174 -13.82 -7.47 3.52
C GLY A 174 -15.21 -7.79 4.05
N THR A 175 -16.29 -7.38 3.36
CA THR A 175 -17.67 -7.78 3.72
C THR A 175 -18.09 -9.14 3.19
N MET A 176 -17.29 -9.74 2.31
CA MET A 176 -17.58 -10.99 1.60
C MET A 176 -16.74 -12.17 2.08
N THR A 177 -15.80 -11.94 3.00
CA THR A 177 -14.87 -12.96 3.50
C THR A 177 -14.82 -12.96 5.02
N ASP A 178 -14.51 -14.13 5.59
CA ASP A 178 -14.23 -14.25 7.01
C ASP A 178 -12.73 -14.02 7.26
N GLU A 179 -12.41 -12.94 7.97
CA GLU A 179 -11.04 -12.59 8.37
C GLU A 179 -10.37 -13.67 9.23
N ALA A 180 -11.14 -14.53 9.91
CA ALA A 180 -10.58 -15.64 10.68
C ALA A 180 -9.93 -16.73 9.82
N GLU A 181 -10.29 -16.83 8.54
CA GLU A 181 -9.77 -17.84 7.60
C GLU A 181 -9.15 -17.25 6.34
N THR A 182 -9.19 -15.92 6.18
CA THR A 182 -8.73 -15.23 4.98
C THR A 182 -7.58 -14.28 5.28
N LEU A 183 -6.39 -14.55 4.74
CA LEU A 183 -5.31 -13.58 4.72
C LEU A 183 -5.56 -12.62 3.55
N THR A 184 -5.73 -11.34 3.87
CA THR A 184 -5.83 -10.26 2.88
C THR A 184 -4.60 -9.37 2.99
N VAL A 185 -3.94 -9.14 1.86
CA VAL A 185 -2.79 -8.24 1.73
C VAL A 185 -3.11 -7.15 0.72
N VAL A 186 -2.83 -5.90 1.05
CA VAL A 186 -2.89 -4.75 0.14
C VAL A 186 -1.47 -4.24 -0.03
N THR A 187 -1.04 -4.04 -1.28
CA THR A 187 0.28 -3.46 -1.58
C THR A 187 0.23 -2.72 -2.93
N ALA A 188 1.30 -2.01 -3.25
CA ALA A 188 1.61 -1.60 -4.60
C ALA A 188 2.79 -2.39 -5.16
N ASP A 189 2.96 -2.35 -6.47
CA ASP A 189 4.13 -2.87 -7.17
C ASP A 189 5.27 -1.83 -7.18
N HIS A 190 4.94 -0.56 -7.36
CA HIS A 190 5.84 0.59 -7.25
C HIS A 190 5.05 1.88 -6.94
N SER A 191 5.75 3.02 -6.90
CA SER A 191 5.16 4.33 -6.73
C SER A 191 5.28 5.15 -8.01
N HIS A 192 5.10 6.47 -7.91
CA HIS A 192 5.26 7.49 -8.96
C HIS A 192 6.05 8.68 -8.43
N VAL A 193 6.54 9.55 -9.32
CA VAL A 193 7.13 10.84 -8.91
C VAL A 193 6.05 11.88 -8.61
N PHE A 194 4.94 11.42 -8.03
CA PHE A 194 3.78 12.17 -7.60
C PHE A 194 3.99 12.71 -6.18
N ALA A 195 3.71 13.99 -5.98
CA ALA A 195 3.71 14.61 -4.67
C ALA A 195 2.51 15.54 -4.50
N PHE A 196 2.10 15.76 -3.26
CA PHE A 196 1.18 16.83 -2.88
C PHE A 196 1.81 17.64 -1.73
N GLY A 197 1.72 18.97 -1.80
CA GLY A 197 2.38 19.87 -0.86
C GLY A 197 1.78 21.27 -0.87
N GLY A 198 2.59 22.27 -0.56
CA GLY A 198 2.19 23.68 -0.64
C GLY A 198 1.35 24.18 0.55
N TYR A 199 1.38 23.51 1.72
CA TYR A 199 0.72 23.97 2.95
C TYR A 199 -0.78 24.27 2.77
N THR A 200 -1.49 23.43 2.02
CA THR A 200 -2.93 23.58 1.81
C THR A 200 -3.73 23.50 3.10
N LEU A 201 -4.85 24.22 3.14
CA LEU A 201 -5.70 24.31 4.32
C LEU A 201 -6.49 23.02 4.53
N ARG A 202 -6.79 22.68 5.79
CA ARG A 202 -7.66 21.55 6.11
C ARG A 202 -9.02 21.70 5.43
N GLY A 203 -9.48 20.64 4.75
CA GLY A 203 -10.72 20.63 3.99
C GLY A 203 -10.62 21.15 2.56
N SER A 204 -9.50 21.72 2.12
CA SER A 204 -9.35 22.15 0.73
C SER A 204 -9.24 20.94 -0.21
N SER A 205 -9.81 21.05 -1.40
CA SER A 205 -9.69 20.03 -2.45
C SER A 205 -8.23 19.63 -2.68
N ILE A 206 -7.97 18.32 -2.77
CA ILE A 206 -6.64 17.78 -3.08
C ILE A 206 -6.10 18.25 -4.45
N PHE A 207 -7.00 18.61 -5.37
CA PHE A 207 -6.66 19.15 -6.70
C PHE A 207 -6.47 20.67 -6.70
N GLY A 208 -6.68 21.31 -5.55
CA GLY A 208 -6.65 22.78 -5.42
C GLY A 208 -5.26 23.39 -5.53
N LEU A 209 -5.26 24.72 -5.50
CA LEU A 209 -4.05 25.54 -5.43
C LEU A 209 -3.48 25.58 -4.02
N ALA A 210 -2.16 25.76 -3.92
CA ALA A 210 -1.53 26.21 -2.69
C ALA A 210 -2.06 27.62 -2.29
N PRO A 211 -2.09 27.99 -1.01
CA PRO A 211 -2.68 29.22 -0.53
C PRO A 211 -1.86 30.47 -0.87
N THR A 212 -0.57 30.30 -1.24
CA THR A 212 0.34 31.39 -1.60
C THR A 212 0.90 31.17 -3.00
N THR A 213 1.21 32.24 -3.71
CA THR A 213 1.91 32.18 -5.00
C THR A 213 3.35 31.68 -4.82
N ALA A 214 3.93 31.13 -5.89
CA ALA A 214 5.34 30.81 -5.95
C ALA A 214 6.20 32.09 -6.09
N THR A 215 7.52 31.94 -6.12
CA THR A 215 8.49 33.06 -6.20
C THR A 215 8.37 33.90 -7.48
N ASP A 216 7.81 33.33 -8.56
CA ASP A 216 7.52 34.02 -9.81
C ASP A 216 6.18 34.80 -9.80
N GLY A 217 5.51 34.87 -8.64
CA GLY A 217 4.24 35.59 -8.48
C GLY A 217 3.03 34.88 -9.08
N LYS A 218 3.17 33.61 -9.51
CA LYS A 218 2.09 32.83 -10.13
C LYS A 218 1.61 31.73 -9.17
N ASN A 219 0.34 31.34 -9.28
CA ASN A 219 -0.27 30.24 -8.53
C ASN A 219 0.35 28.89 -8.92
N TYR A 220 0.29 27.91 -8.02
CA TYR A 220 0.64 26.52 -8.29
C TYR A 220 -0.30 25.57 -7.56
N THR A 221 -0.48 24.36 -8.10
CA THR A 221 -1.32 23.32 -7.50
C THR A 221 -0.63 22.66 -6.30
N SER A 222 -1.43 22.11 -5.38
CA SER A 222 -0.90 21.27 -4.29
C SER A 222 -0.21 20.04 -4.86
N ILE A 223 -0.85 19.38 -5.82
CA ILE A 223 -0.29 18.25 -6.56
C ILE A 223 0.73 18.74 -7.60
N LEU A 224 1.87 18.05 -7.68
CA LEU A 224 2.88 18.21 -8.72
C LEU A 224 3.51 16.85 -9.05
N TYR A 225 4.14 16.76 -10.22
CA TYR A 225 4.97 15.61 -10.60
C TYR A 225 6.43 16.01 -10.78
N GLY A 226 7.36 15.09 -10.54
CA GLY A 226 8.77 15.31 -10.84
C GLY A 226 9.04 15.45 -12.34
N ASN A 227 8.38 14.65 -13.16
CA ASN A 227 8.48 14.66 -14.62
C ASN A 227 7.13 14.28 -15.26
N GLY A 228 7.01 14.34 -16.59
CA GLY A 228 5.81 13.91 -17.29
C GLY A 228 5.21 14.94 -18.24
N PRO A 229 4.01 14.64 -18.77
CA PRO A 229 3.40 15.44 -19.85
C PRO A 229 2.87 16.79 -19.37
N GLY A 230 2.75 16.99 -18.05
CA GLY A 230 2.35 18.27 -17.46
C GLY A 230 3.45 19.34 -17.46
N TYR A 231 4.62 19.09 -18.03
CA TYR A 231 5.66 20.12 -18.12
C TYR A 231 5.18 21.31 -18.97
N PRO A 232 5.14 22.53 -18.41
CA PRO A 232 4.45 23.63 -19.08
C PRO A 232 5.31 24.43 -20.07
N GLY A 233 6.59 24.10 -20.24
CA GLY A 233 7.55 24.94 -20.97
C GLY A 233 8.38 25.84 -20.04
N PRO A 234 9.27 26.68 -20.62
CA PRO A 234 10.16 27.56 -19.85
C PRO A 234 9.40 28.66 -19.10
N ASP A 235 8.26 29.11 -19.63
CA ASP A 235 7.41 30.12 -19.02
C ASP A 235 6.25 29.46 -18.27
N ARG A 236 6.47 29.18 -16.98
CA ARG A 236 5.46 28.54 -16.13
C ARG A 236 4.12 29.31 -16.16
N PRO A 237 2.98 28.69 -16.47
CA PRO A 237 1.69 29.37 -16.52
C PRO A 237 1.17 29.64 -15.11
N ASN A 238 0.40 30.72 -14.99
CA ASN A 238 -0.39 30.99 -13.81
C ASN A 238 -1.69 30.17 -13.89
N VAL A 239 -1.89 29.25 -12.95
CA VAL A 239 -3.04 28.34 -12.95
C VAL A 239 -4.16 28.92 -12.08
N ASP A 240 -5.37 28.99 -12.62
CA ASP A 240 -6.56 29.39 -11.85
C ASP A 240 -7.23 28.18 -11.16
N PRO A 241 -8.05 28.41 -10.12
CA PRO A 241 -8.70 27.32 -9.38
C PRO A 241 -9.61 26.44 -10.23
N ASP A 242 -10.35 27.00 -11.19
CA ASP A 242 -11.32 26.24 -11.99
C ASP A 242 -10.58 25.28 -12.92
N THR A 243 -9.49 25.75 -13.56
CA THR A 243 -8.60 24.91 -14.36
C THR A 243 -7.96 23.79 -13.54
N ALA A 244 -7.44 24.10 -12.34
CA ALA A 244 -6.80 23.10 -11.47
C ALA A 244 -7.74 21.95 -11.06
N MET A 245 -9.05 22.21 -10.98
CA MET A 245 -10.07 21.23 -10.59
C MET A 245 -10.62 20.41 -11.76
N GLN A 246 -10.20 20.67 -13.00
CA GLN A 246 -10.71 19.90 -14.14
C GLN A 246 -10.19 18.46 -14.11
N PHE A 247 -11.06 17.52 -14.48
CA PHE A 247 -10.74 16.09 -14.53
C PHE A 247 -9.58 15.76 -15.49
N GLU A 248 -9.43 16.54 -16.56
CA GLU A 248 -8.39 16.42 -17.58
C GLU A 248 -7.15 17.29 -17.30
N TYR A 249 -7.13 18.02 -16.17
CA TYR A 249 -5.99 18.86 -15.83
C TYR A 249 -4.73 18.02 -15.57
N LEU A 250 -3.61 18.45 -16.14
CA LEU A 250 -2.29 17.86 -15.93
C LEU A 250 -1.50 18.76 -14.96
N PRO A 251 -1.31 18.36 -13.69
CA PRO A 251 -0.48 19.12 -12.77
C PRO A 251 0.94 19.28 -13.30
N GLN A 252 1.55 20.42 -12.97
CA GLN A 252 2.84 20.80 -13.54
C GLN A 252 3.93 19.78 -13.17
N ALA A 253 4.82 19.53 -14.13
CA ALA A 253 6.00 18.70 -13.96
C ALA A 253 7.30 19.47 -14.18
N ALA A 254 8.41 19.03 -13.57
CA ALA A 254 9.70 19.71 -13.71
C ALA A 254 10.48 19.31 -14.98
N VAL A 255 10.36 18.05 -15.43
CA VAL A 255 11.04 17.53 -16.64
C VAL A 255 10.00 17.04 -17.66
N PRO A 256 10.05 17.50 -18.93
CA PRO A 256 9.12 17.07 -19.97
C PRO A 256 9.35 15.62 -20.37
N LEU A 257 8.31 14.80 -20.27
CA LEU A 257 8.26 13.45 -20.83
C LEU A 257 6.86 13.20 -21.40
N GLU A 258 6.75 12.32 -22.40
CA GLU A 258 5.44 11.89 -22.93
C GLU A 258 4.64 11.08 -21.90
N SER A 259 5.34 10.40 -21.01
CA SER A 259 4.80 9.63 -19.90
C SER A 259 5.59 9.99 -18.64
N GLU A 260 4.90 10.31 -17.56
CA GLU A 260 5.51 10.40 -16.24
C GLU A 260 6.14 9.06 -15.84
N THR A 261 7.16 9.06 -14.98
CA THR A 261 7.90 7.85 -14.57
C THR A 261 7.47 7.33 -13.20
N HIS A 262 7.60 6.02 -12.99
CA HIS A 262 7.49 5.43 -11.66
C HIS A 262 8.44 6.07 -10.62
N GLY A 263 8.06 5.93 -9.35
CA GLY A 263 8.87 6.21 -8.17
C GLY A 263 9.55 4.93 -7.67
N GLY A 264 10.81 5.06 -7.25
CA GLY A 264 11.64 3.94 -6.76
C GLY A 264 11.69 3.81 -5.25
N GLU A 265 10.91 4.61 -4.51
CA GLU A 265 10.81 4.51 -3.07
C GLU A 265 10.01 3.28 -2.62
N ASP A 266 10.13 2.96 -1.34
CA ASP A 266 9.40 1.87 -0.72
C ASP A 266 7.89 2.13 -0.76
N VAL A 267 7.11 1.07 -0.99
CA VAL A 267 5.64 1.11 -0.93
C VAL A 267 5.11 0.41 0.31
N ALA A 268 3.89 0.72 0.73
CA ALA A 268 3.28 0.08 1.90
C ALA A 268 2.77 -1.33 1.60
N ILE A 269 2.95 -2.24 2.55
CA ILE A 269 2.21 -3.51 2.64
C ILE A 269 1.28 -3.40 3.84
N LEU A 270 -0.01 -3.67 3.66
CA LEU A 270 -1.00 -3.73 4.73
C LEU A 270 -1.63 -5.12 4.76
N ALA A 271 -1.68 -5.76 5.94
CA ALA A 271 -2.16 -7.14 6.06
C ALA A 271 -3.15 -7.35 7.21
N LYS A 272 -4.13 -8.23 7.00
CA LYS A 272 -5.07 -8.73 8.02
C LYS A 272 -5.42 -10.21 7.81
N GLY A 273 -5.82 -10.88 8.88
CA GLY A 273 -6.16 -12.31 8.86
C GLY A 273 -5.05 -13.25 9.40
N PRO A 274 -5.12 -14.56 9.11
CA PRO A 274 -4.14 -15.54 9.57
C PRO A 274 -2.73 -15.20 9.06
N MET A 275 -1.75 -15.32 9.96
CA MET A 275 -0.34 -14.98 9.71
C MET A 275 -0.03 -13.54 9.30
N ALA A 276 -1.01 -12.61 9.30
CA ALA A 276 -0.78 -11.22 8.88
C ALA A 276 0.26 -10.46 9.72
N HIS A 277 0.49 -10.89 10.96
CA HIS A 277 1.54 -10.37 11.85
C HIS A 277 2.97 -10.58 11.34
N LEU A 278 3.17 -11.43 10.34
CA LEU A 278 4.46 -11.59 9.66
C LEU A 278 4.83 -10.34 8.82
N PHE A 279 3.85 -9.56 8.39
CA PHE A 279 4.09 -8.31 7.67
C PHE A 279 4.47 -7.19 8.63
N HIS A 280 5.77 -7.06 8.89
CA HIS A 280 6.33 -6.03 9.75
C HIS A 280 7.67 -5.51 9.23
N GLY A 281 8.05 -4.30 9.67
CA GLY A 281 9.35 -3.71 9.37
C GLY A 281 9.51 -3.30 7.91
N VAL A 282 10.72 -3.46 7.38
CA VAL A 282 11.05 -3.16 5.98
C VAL A 282 11.50 -4.45 5.31
N GLN A 283 10.80 -4.85 4.26
CA GLN A 283 10.96 -6.14 3.60
C GLN A 283 11.36 -5.96 2.13
N GLU A 284 11.98 -6.99 1.56
CA GLU A 284 12.03 -7.12 0.11
C GLU A 284 10.62 -7.39 -0.44
N GLN A 285 10.29 -6.89 -1.62
CA GLN A 285 8.98 -7.11 -2.23
C GLN A 285 8.65 -8.60 -2.45
N THR A 286 9.67 -9.44 -2.60
CA THR A 286 9.52 -10.91 -2.67
C THR A 286 8.89 -11.52 -1.43
N TYR A 287 9.03 -10.85 -0.27
CA TYR A 287 8.48 -11.32 0.99
C TYR A 287 6.96 -11.48 0.95
N VAL A 288 6.25 -10.69 0.12
CA VAL A 288 4.80 -10.79 -0.04
C VAL A 288 4.39 -12.20 -0.49
N ALA A 289 5.00 -12.70 -1.57
CA ALA A 289 4.72 -14.05 -2.07
C ALA A 289 5.04 -15.12 -1.03
N HIS A 290 6.20 -14.99 -0.37
CA HIS A 290 6.65 -15.98 0.61
C HIS A 290 5.77 -16.01 1.86
N ALA A 291 5.39 -14.86 2.42
CA ALA A 291 4.52 -14.78 3.59
C ALA A 291 3.10 -15.28 3.28
N MET A 292 2.58 -14.98 2.08
CA MET A 292 1.29 -15.51 1.63
C MET A 292 1.33 -17.03 1.43
N ALA A 293 2.35 -17.56 0.76
CA ALA A 293 2.53 -19.00 0.58
C ALA A 293 2.70 -19.72 1.94
N TYR A 294 3.46 -19.14 2.86
CA TYR A 294 3.63 -19.65 4.22
C TYR A 294 2.29 -19.70 4.98
N ALA A 295 1.47 -18.65 4.86
CA ALA A 295 0.20 -18.56 5.55
C ALA A 295 -0.79 -19.65 5.13
N ALA A 296 -0.74 -20.07 3.86
CA ALA A 296 -1.59 -21.13 3.31
C ALA A 296 -0.89 -22.49 3.22
N CYS A 297 0.32 -22.64 3.78
CA CYS A 297 1.07 -23.89 3.75
C CYS A 297 1.30 -24.45 2.34
N ILE A 298 1.48 -23.55 1.37
CA ILE A 298 1.77 -23.87 -0.04
C ILE A 298 3.28 -23.95 -0.21
N GLU A 299 3.75 -24.75 -1.18
CA GLU A 299 5.18 -24.85 -1.50
C GLU A 299 5.86 -23.47 -1.59
N PRO A 300 7.08 -23.32 -1.03
CA PRO A 300 7.92 -24.36 -0.40
C PRO A 300 7.61 -24.60 1.10
N TYR A 301 6.47 -24.15 1.61
CA TYR A 301 6.14 -24.10 3.05
C TYR A 301 5.05 -25.09 3.48
N THR A 302 5.03 -26.30 2.91
CA THR A 302 4.05 -27.34 3.29
C THR A 302 4.15 -27.72 4.78
N ASP A 303 5.34 -27.60 5.37
CA ASP A 303 5.59 -27.79 6.81
C ASP A 303 5.47 -26.48 7.62
N CYS A 304 4.49 -25.64 7.29
CA CYS A 304 4.18 -24.38 7.97
C CYS A 304 3.89 -24.60 9.48
N ARG A 305 4.21 -23.61 10.33
CA ARG A 305 3.88 -23.71 11.76
C ARG A 305 2.43 -23.30 12.00
N GLN A 306 1.69 -24.17 12.68
CA GLN A 306 0.32 -23.94 13.13
C GLN A 306 0.27 -23.89 14.66
N ARG A 307 -0.74 -23.24 15.26
CA ARG A 307 -0.98 -23.40 16.71
C ARG A 307 -1.27 -24.88 17.00
N GLY A 308 -0.28 -25.57 17.57
CA GLY A 308 -0.33 -27.02 17.84
C GLY A 308 0.81 -27.84 17.22
N SER A 309 1.60 -27.26 16.30
CA SER A 309 2.77 -27.93 15.67
C SER A 309 4.04 -27.91 16.53
N ALA A 310 3.98 -27.40 17.76
CA ALA A 310 5.08 -27.56 18.69
C ALA A 310 5.22 -29.06 18.99
N PRO A 311 6.42 -29.67 18.89
CA PRO A 311 6.62 -31.02 19.38
C PRO A 311 6.22 -31.00 20.85
N GLY A 312 5.21 -31.80 21.19
CA GLY A 312 4.68 -31.86 22.54
C GLY A 312 5.83 -32.02 23.52
N ILE A 313 6.06 -31.00 24.34
CA ILE A 313 6.80 -31.19 25.57
C ILE A 313 5.95 -32.20 26.33
N ARG A 314 6.36 -33.47 26.30
CA ARG A 314 5.87 -34.47 27.24
C ARG A 314 6.10 -33.86 28.61
N ALA A 315 5.04 -33.37 29.24
CA ALA A 315 5.05 -33.13 30.66
C ALA A 315 5.38 -34.48 31.30
N THR A 316 6.63 -34.66 31.70
CA THR A 316 6.97 -35.70 32.66
C THR A 316 6.14 -35.39 33.90
N PRO A 317 5.34 -36.33 34.41
CA PRO A 317 4.60 -36.09 35.62
C PRO A 317 5.65 -35.91 36.73
N LEU A 318 5.74 -34.70 37.26
CA LEU A 318 6.50 -34.44 38.47
C LEU A 318 5.80 -35.23 39.57
N ALA A 319 6.37 -36.37 39.93
CA ALA A 319 5.88 -37.18 41.04
C ALA A 319 5.90 -36.31 42.30
N LEU A 320 4.70 -35.98 42.80
CA LEU A 320 4.52 -35.38 44.12
C LEU A 320 5.04 -36.37 45.17
N LEU A 321 6.28 -36.18 45.61
CA LEU A 321 6.78 -36.75 46.85
C LEU A 321 6.17 -35.96 48.02
N LEU A 322 5.04 -36.46 48.53
CA LEU A 322 4.52 -36.11 49.85
C LEU A 322 5.48 -36.65 50.92
N PRO A 323 6.05 -35.82 51.81
CA PRO A 323 6.68 -36.34 53.01
C PRO A 323 5.58 -36.66 54.03
N ALA A 324 5.40 -37.95 54.29
CA ALA A 324 4.62 -38.43 55.43
C ALA A 324 5.36 -38.04 56.72
N LEU A 325 4.87 -37.01 57.41
CA LEU A 325 5.29 -36.69 58.77
C LEU A 325 4.57 -37.65 59.73
N LEU A 326 5.22 -38.77 60.05
CA LEU A 326 4.84 -39.62 61.18
C LEU A 326 5.42 -39.01 62.46
N LEU A 327 4.53 -38.55 63.35
CA LEU A 327 4.81 -38.36 64.77
C LEU A 327 5.28 -39.69 65.39
N PRO A 328 6.21 -39.65 66.35
CA PRO A 328 6.19 -40.57 67.47
C PRO A 328 5.79 -39.83 68.75
N LEU A 329 4.78 -40.39 69.41
CA LEU A 329 4.56 -40.32 70.84
C LEU A 329 5.83 -40.76 71.57
N PHE A 330 6.35 -39.92 72.47
CA PHE A 330 6.74 -40.17 73.87
C PHE A 330 7.51 -38.95 74.40
#